data_AF-A0A7V9RH64-F1
#
_entry.id   AF-A0A7V9RH64-F1
#
_cell.length_a   1.000
_cell.length_b   1.000
_cell.length_c   1.000
_cell.angle_alpha   90.00
_cell.angle_beta   90.00
_cell.angle_gamma   90.00
#
_symmetry.space_group_name_H-M   'P 1'
#
loop_
_entity.id
_entity.type
_entity.pdbx_description
1 polymer ?
#
loop_
_entity_poly.entity_id
_entity_poly.type
_entity_poly.pdbx_seq_one_letter_code
_entity_poly.pdbx_strand_id
1 'polypeptide(L)'
;MTARAALTSPIALAAIALLVLNDHVLKAAMPGVLTGKLSDVAGMVFFPLVLAAALEWCVRSRHLVLGTAIATGVVFAAIKTIPLAADAYRIGLGALQWPFRAIKAGVLGDAMPGLAHVRLTIDPTDLIAVPAVFVAVWLVRERAGHRVIGTSRVSA
;
A
#
# COMPACT_ATOMS: atom_id res chain seq x y z
N MET A 1 5.45 6.43 18.99
CA MET A 1 5.20 7.43 17.93
C MET A 1 4.34 6.77 16.87
N THR A 2 3.38 7.49 16.27
CA THR A 2 2.28 6.88 15.50
C THR A 2 2.61 6.74 14.01
N ALA A 3 2.25 5.60 13.42
CA ALA A 3 2.24 5.33 11.99
C ALA A 3 1.50 6.42 11.20
N ARG A 4 0.46 7.02 11.82
CA ARG A 4 -0.26 8.19 11.29
C ARG A 4 0.65 9.37 10.96
N ALA A 5 1.65 9.64 11.80
CA ALA A 5 2.63 10.70 11.53
C ALA A 5 3.65 10.31 10.44
N ALA A 6 3.85 9.01 10.18
CA ALA A 6 4.72 8.54 9.10
C ALA A 6 4.01 8.55 7.73
N LEU A 7 2.68 8.43 7.69
CA LEU A 7 1.88 8.57 6.45
C LEU A 7 2.00 9.95 5.81
N THR A 8 2.18 11.01 6.61
CA THR A 8 2.41 12.37 6.11
C THR A 8 3.88 12.66 5.82
N SER A 9 4.75 11.65 5.85
CA SER A 9 6.14 11.84 5.47
C SER A 9 6.28 12.10 3.97
N PRO A 10 7.27 12.91 3.54
CA PRO A 10 7.52 13.14 2.12
C PRO A 10 7.69 11.85 1.32
N ILE A 11 8.30 10.81 1.92
CA ILE A 11 8.51 9.51 1.27
C ILE A 11 7.19 8.75 1.12
N ALA A 12 6.33 8.72 2.15
CA ALA A 12 5.02 8.08 2.04
C ALA A 12 4.11 8.81 1.03
N LEU A 13 4.17 10.15 1.02
CA LEU A 13 3.45 10.99 0.04
C LEU A 13 3.98 10.77 -1.39
N ALA A 14 5.29 10.69 -1.56
CA ALA A 14 5.90 10.37 -2.85
C ALA A 14 5.53 8.97 -3.31
N ALA A 15 5.48 7.98 -2.41
CA ALA A 15 5.08 6.61 -2.74
C ALA A 15 3.63 6.55 -3.23
N ILE A 16 2.68 7.18 -2.52
CA ILE A 16 1.28 7.20 -2.97
C ILE A 16 1.08 8.04 -4.23
N ALA A 17 1.79 9.18 -4.36
CA ALA A 17 1.75 9.99 -5.58
C ALA A 17 2.29 9.21 -6.79
N LEU A 18 3.41 8.51 -6.62
CA LEU A 18 3.98 7.61 -7.62
C LEU A 18 2.99 6.51 -7.98
N LEU A 19 2.37 5.86 -6.99
CA LEU A 19 1.37 4.81 -7.22
C LEU A 19 0.20 5.32 -8.05
N VAL A 20 -0.39 6.45 -7.66
CA VAL A 20 -1.55 7.05 -8.34
C VAL A 20 -1.19 7.47 -9.76
N LEU A 21 -0.09 8.21 -9.93
CA LEU A 21 0.36 8.68 -11.24
C LEU A 21 0.71 7.50 -12.15
N ASN A 22 1.41 6.50 -11.62
CA ASN A 22 1.77 5.32 -12.37
C ASN A 22 0.55 4.54 -12.83
N ASP A 23 -0.42 4.32 -11.95
CA ASP A 23 -1.59 3.51 -12.26
C ASP A 23 -2.60 4.20 -13.17
N HIS A 24 -2.71 5.53 -13.12
CA HIS A 24 -3.69 6.28 -13.93
C HIS A 24 -3.11 6.82 -15.23
N VAL A 25 -1.80 7.14 -15.26
CA VAL A 25 -1.18 7.81 -16.42
C VAL A 25 -0.17 6.88 -17.08
N LEU A 26 0.84 6.38 -16.35
CA LEU A 26 1.92 5.64 -16.99
C LEU A 26 1.45 4.29 -17.54
N LYS A 27 0.62 3.55 -16.80
CA LYS A 27 0.04 2.29 -17.30
C LYS A 27 -0.88 2.49 -18.50
N ALA A 28 -1.54 3.65 -18.60
CA ALA A 28 -2.40 4.00 -19.74
C ALA A 28 -1.58 4.41 -20.98
N ALA A 29 -0.47 5.14 -20.77
CA ALA A 29 0.37 5.64 -21.86
C ALA A 29 1.41 4.60 -22.34
N MET A 30 2.03 3.85 -21.43
CA MET A 30 3.12 2.91 -21.71
C MET A 30 2.97 1.65 -20.82
N PRO A 31 2.11 0.69 -21.21
CA PRO A 31 1.99 -0.57 -20.49
C PRO A 31 3.32 -1.33 -20.55
N GLY A 32 3.88 -1.67 -19.38
CA GLY A 32 5.16 -2.37 -19.33
C GLY A 32 5.50 -2.92 -17.94
N VAL A 33 6.41 -3.90 -17.92
CA VAL A 33 6.86 -4.62 -16.71
C VAL A 33 7.39 -3.66 -15.64
N LEU A 34 8.08 -2.58 -16.05
CA LEU A 34 8.64 -1.60 -15.13
C LEU A 34 7.54 -0.84 -14.34
N THR A 35 6.44 -0.47 -14.99
CA THR A 35 5.31 0.21 -14.34
C THR A 35 4.61 -0.69 -13.32
N GLY A 36 4.60 -2.02 -13.55
CA GLY A 36 4.10 -3.00 -12.59
C GLY A 36 4.95 -3.00 -11.31
N LYS A 37 6.27 -3.14 -11.47
CA LYS A 37 7.21 -3.21 -10.34
C LYS A 37 7.30 -1.92 -9.53
N LEU A 38 7.22 -0.76 -10.19
CA LEU A 38 7.16 0.52 -9.48
C LEU A 38 5.93 0.64 -8.58
N SER A 39 4.77 0.16 -9.06
CA SER A 39 3.54 0.10 -8.27
C SER A 39 3.69 -0.85 -7.08
N ASP A 40 4.28 -2.02 -7.30
CA ASP A 40 4.53 -3.00 -6.23
C ASP A 40 5.47 -2.42 -5.15
N VAL A 41 6.56 -1.76 -5.53
CA VAL A 41 7.48 -1.09 -4.59
C VAL A 41 6.77 0.02 -3.82
N ALA A 42 6.04 0.89 -4.51
CA ALA A 42 5.28 1.97 -3.87
C ALA A 42 4.24 1.42 -2.87
N GLY A 43 3.54 0.36 -3.24
CA GLY A 43 2.61 -0.37 -2.38
C GLY A 43 3.30 -0.94 -1.14
N MET A 44 4.46 -1.59 -1.29
CA MET A 44 5.21 -2.16 -0.17
C MET A 44 5.69 -1.09 0.83
N VAL A 45 5.94 0.15 0.39
CA VAL A 45 6.26 1.27 1.29
C VAL A 45 4.99 1.81 1.98
N PHE A 46 3.90 1.98 1.23
CA PHE A 46 2.71 2.70 1.70
C PHE A 46 1.73 1.84 2.50
N PHE A 47 1.40 0.63 2.04
CA PHE A 47 0.39 -0.23 2.66
C PHE A 47 0.67 -0.61 4.12
N PRO A 48 1.91 -0.94 4.54
CA PRO A 48 2.19 -1.23 5.94
C PRO A 48 1.86 -0.05 6.86
N LEU A 49 2.13 1.19 6.40
CA LEU A 49 1.87 2.39 7.16
C LEU A 49 0.38 2.66 7.31
N VAL A 50 -0.40 2.41 6.25
CA VAL A 50 -1.87 2.54 6.29
C VAL A 50 -2.47 1.51 7.24
N LEU A 51 -2.05 0.25 7.13
CA LEU A 51 -2.55 -0.82 7.98
C LEU A 51 -2.19 -0.55 9.46
N ALA A 52 -0.96 -0.12 9.73
CA ALA A 52 -0.56 0.27 11.08
C ALA A 52 -1.40 1.44 11.58
N ALA A 53 -1.57 2.49 10.79
CA ALA A 53 -2.35 3.67 11.16
C ALA A 53 -3.83 3.34 11.47
N ALA A 54 -4.43 2.40 10.74
CA ALA A 54 -5.78 1.92 11.01
C ALA A 54 -5.86 1.12 12.31
N LEU A 55 -4.89 0.23 12.53
CA LEU A 55 -4.85 -0.63 13.73
C LEU A 55 -4.44 0.13 15.00
N GLU A 56 -3.78 1.29 14.88
CA GLU A 56 -3.39 2.12 16.03
C GLU A 56 -4.58 2.57 16.90
N TRP A 57 -5.79 2.62 16.33
CA TRP A 57 -7.00 2.90 17.08
C TRP A 57 -7.39 1.77 18.03
N CYS A 58 -7.10 0.52 17.66
CA CYS A 58 -7.48 -0.65 18.43
C CYS A 58 -6.33 -1.22 19.26
N VAL A 59 -5.10 -1.13 18.75
CA VAL A 59 -3.91 -1.77 19.31
C VAL A 59 -2.80 -0.75 19.46
N ARG A 60 -2.30 -0.57 20.69
CA ARG A 60 -1.13 0.27 20.97
C ARG A 60 0.09 -0.62 21.18
N SER A 61 0.90 -0.81 20.14
CA SER A 61 2.14 -1.60 20.23
C SER A 61 3.31 -0.93 19.53
N ARG A 62 4.50 -0.99 20.16
CA ARG A 62 5.76 -0.53 19.56
C ARG A 62 6.20 -1.40 18.36
N HIS A 63 5.65 -2.61 18.24
CA HIS A 63 5.95 -3.55 17.16
C HIS A 63 4.89 -3.55 16.06
N LEU A 64 3.85 -2.71 16.17
CA LEU A 64 2.71 -2.72 15.26
C LEU A 64 3.14 -2.55 13.80
N VAL A 65 3.99 -1.56 13.52
CA VAL A 65 4.48 -1.26 12.16
C VAL A 65 5.29 -2.40 11.57
N LEU A 66 6.10 -3.08 12.39
CA LEU A 66 6.85 -4.26 11.96
C LEU A 66 5.90 -5.41 11.65
N GLY A 67 4.91 -5.66 12.50
CA GLY A 67 3.89 -6.68 12.29
C GLY A 67 3.10 -6.44 11.00
N THR A 68 2.67 -5.20 10.74
CA THR A 68 1.96 -4.84 9.51
C THR A 68 2.85 -4.87 8.28
N ALA A 69 4.15 -4.58 8.41
CA ALA A 69 5.11 -4.71 7.31
C ALA A 69 5.31 -6.18 6.91
N ILE A 70 5.51 -7.05 7.90
CA ILE A 70 5.59 -8.50 7.68
C ILE A 70 4.29 -9.02 7.07
N ALA A 71 3.14 -8.67 7.65
CA ALA A 71 1.83 -9.09 7.14
C ALA A 71 1.62 -8.63 5.69
N THR A 72 1.98 -7.39 5.36
CA THR A 72 1.89 -6.87 3.98
C THR A 72 2.76 -7.67 3.03
N GLY A 73 4.02 -7.92 3.39
CA GLY A 73 4.94 -8.72 2.57
C GLY A 73 4.46 -10.15 2.35
N VAL A 74 3.94 -10.80 3.40
CA VAL A 74 3.38 -12.16 3.33
C VAL A 74 2.15 -12.22 2.45
N VAL A 75 1.19 -11.31 2.64
CA VAL A 75 -0.03 -11.26 1.82
C VAL A 75 0.32 -10.98 0.37
N PHE A 76 1.23 -10.05 0.11
CA PHE A 76 1.70 -9.76 -1.24
C PHE A 76 2.38 -10.96 -1.90
N ALA A 77 3.28 -11.64 -1.19
CA ALA A 77 3.93 -12.84 -1.67
C ALA A 77 2.92 -13.95 -1.96
N ALA A 78 1.92 -14.15 -1.09
CA ALA A 78 0.85 -15.11 -1.31
C ALA A 78 0.05 -14.79 -2.58
N ILE A 79 -0.35 -13.53 -2.78
CA ILE A 79 -1.08 -13.09 -3.98
C ILE A 79 -0.26 -13.32 -5.27
N LYS A 80 1.07 -13.14 -5.21
CA LYS A 80 1.96 -13.29 -6.38
C LYS A 80 2.46 -14.71 -6.62
N THR A 81 2.18 -15.67 -5.73
CA THR A 81 2.69 -17.05 -5.84
C THR A 81 1.61 -18.13 -5.76
N ILE A 82 0.51 -17.89 -5.06
CA ILE A 82 -0.56 -18.86 -4.82
C ILE A 82 -1.78 -18.49 -5.68
N PRO A 83 -2.20 -19.33 -6.64
CA PRO A 83 -3.37 -19.05 -7.49
C PRO A 83 -4.64 -18.77 -6.71
N LEU A 84 -4.89 -19.51 -5.62
CA LEU A 84 -6.05 -19.30 -4.75
C LEU A 84 -6.05 -17.90 -4.11
N ALA A 85 -4.88 -17.42 -3.66
CA ALA A 85 -4.76 -16.09 -3.08
C ALA A 85 -4.91 -15.00 -4.14
N ALA A 86 -4.37 -15.23 -5.34
CA ALA A 86 -4.56 -14.36 -6.49
C ALA A 86 -6.05 -14.22 -6.84
N ASP A 87 -6.79 -15.33 -6.92
CA ASP A 87 -8.22 -15.30 -7.25
C ASP A 87 -9.06 -14.65 -6.15
N ALA A 88 -8.78 -14.97 -4.88
CA ALA A 88 -9.42 -14.30 -3.75
C ALA A 88 -9.19 -12.78 -3.79
N TYR A 89 -7.97 -12.35 -4.11
CA TYR A 89 -7.65 -10.93 -4.28
C TYR A 89 -8.40 -10.29 -5.46
N ARG A 90 -8.46 -10.96 -6.62
CA ARG A 90 -9.16 -10.45 -7.81
C ARG A 90 -10.65 -10.26 -7.56
N ILE A 91 -11.28 -11.19 -6.85
CA ILE A 91 -12.70 -11.11 -6.47
C ILE A 91 -12.91 -10.05 -5.40
N GLY A 92 -12.12 -10.09 -4.31
CA GLY A 92 -12.26 -9.16 -3.19
C GLY A 92 -12.08 -7.71 -3.62
N LEU A 93 -11.05 -7.43 -4.44
CA LEU A 93 -10.81 -6.09 -4.94
C LEU A 93 -11.88 -5.65 -5.96
N GLY A 94 -12.35 -6.58 -6.81
CA GLY A 94 -13.47 -6.32 -7.73
C GLY A 94 -14.76 -5.94 -6.99
N ALA A 95 -15.09 -6.67 -5.91
CA ALA A 95 -16.24 -6.40 -5.06
C ALA A 95 -16.10 -5.06 -4.32
N LEU A 96 -14.91 -4.73 -3.82
CA LEU A 96 -14.65 -3.45 -3.14
C LEU A 96 -14.78 -2.26 -4.09
N GLN A 97 -14.40 -2.42 -5.36
CA GLN A 97 -14.49 -1.37 -6.38
C GLN A 97 -15.89 -1.22 -6.97
N TRP A 98 -16.72 -2.27 -6.90
CA TRP A 98 -18.04 -2.31 -7.56
C TRP A 98 -18.98 -1.17 -7.14
N PRO A 99 -19.16 -0.82 -5.84
CA PRO A 99 -20.06 0.26 -5.45
C PRO A 99 -19.71 1.61 -6.09
N PHE A 100 -18.42 1.94 -6.16
CA PHE A 100 -17.95 3.18 -6.79
C PHE A 100 -18.18 3.19 -8.30
N ARG A 101 -17.98 2.04 -8.97
CA ARG A 101 -18.27 1.89 -10.39
C ARG A 101 -19.77 1.98 -10.68
N ALA A 102 -20.60 1.36 -9.83
CA ALA A 102 -22.04 1.38 -9.94
C ALA A 102 -22.61 2.80 -9.79
N ILE A 103 -22.11 3.58 -8.81
CA ILE A 103 -22.47 4.99 -8.64
C ILE A 103 -22.07 5.80 -9.87
N LYS A 104 -20.83 5.64 -10.36
CA LYS A 104 -20.36 6.34 -11.56
C LYS A 104 -21.22 6.03 -12.79
N ALA A 105 -21.56 4.76 -13.01
CA ALA A 105 -22.41 4.34 -14.11
C ALA A 105 -23.82 4.95 -13.99
N GLY A 106 -24.40 4.95 -12.78
CA GLY A 106 -25.70 5.58 -12.52
C GLY A 106 -25.69 7.10 -12.77
N VAL A 107 -24.60 7.80 -12.44
CA VAL A 107 -24.45 9.24 -12.69
C VAL A 107 -24.27 9.55 -14.19
N LEU A 108 -23.56 8.69 -14.93
CA LEU A 108 -23.29 8.87 -16.36
C LEU A 108 -24.39 8.32 -17.28
N GLY A 109 -25.37 7.59 -16.73
CA GLY A 109 -26.42 6.92 -17.50
C GLY A 109 -25.94 5.65 -18.22
N ASP A 110 -24.79 5.10 -17.83
CA ASP A 110 -24.24 3.87 -18.38
C ASP A 110 -24.94 2.63 -17.83
N ALA A 111 -24.82 1.50 -18.53
CA ALA A 111 -25.31 0.20 -18.05
C ALA A 111 -24.62 -0.20 -16.73
N MET A 112 -25.38 -0.84 -15.84
CA MET A 112 -24.87 -1.33 -14.55
C MET A 112 -23.67 -2.28 -14.77
N PRO A 113 -22.50 -1.98 -14.19
CA PRO A 113 -21.32 -2.80 -14.38
C PRO A 113 -21.48 -4.14 -13.66
N GLY A 114 -21.11 -5.24 -14.31
CA GLY A 114 -20.97 -6.54 -13.66
C GLY A 114 -19.82 -6.54 -12.64
N LEU A 115 -19.77 -7.58 -11.81
CA LEU A 115 -18.61 -7.87 -10.95
C LEU A 115 -17.40 -8.19 -11.82
N ALA A 116 -16.63 -7.18 -12.20
CA ALA A 116 -15.44 -7.34 -13.02
C ALA A 116 -14.25 -7.79 -12.16
N HIS A 117 -13.65 -8.92 -12.53
CA HIS A 117 -12.41 -9.39 -11.93
C HIS A 117 -11.26 -8.44 -12.27
N VAL A 118 -10.48 -8.07 -11.26
CA VAL A 118 -9.25 -7.30 -11.51
C VAL A 118 -8.27 -8.19 -12.29
N ARG A 119 -7.63 -7.64 -13.33
CA ARG A 119 -6.53 -8.33 -14.02
C ARG A 119 -5.32 -8.33 -13.09
N LEU A 120 -4.97 -9.52 -12.61
CA LEU A 120 -3.75 -9.79 -11.87
C LEU A 120 -2.98 -10.86 -12.64
N THR A 121 -1.72 -10.58 -12.91
CA THR A 121 -0.77 -11.56 -13.46
C THR A 121 0.09 -12.08 -12.31
N ILE A 122 0.21 -13.40 -12.21
CA ILE A 122 1.08 -14.06 -11.22
C ILE A 122 2.51 -14.00 -11.78
N ASP A 123 3.35 -13.12 -11.23
CA ASP A 123 4.77 -12.99 -11.56
C ASP A 123 5.61 -13.05 -10.27
N PRO A 124 6.33 -14.16 -10.01
CA PRO A 124 7.21 -14.28 -8.84
C PRO A 124 8.34 -13.24 -8.80
N THR A 125 8.69 -12.63 -9.94
CA THR A 125 9.73 -11.58 -10.00
C THR A 125 9.33 -10.33 -9.20
N ASP A 126 8.03 -10.16 -8.94
CA ASP A 126 7.52 -9.04 -8.15
C ASP A 126 7.90 -9.14 -6.67
N LEU A 127 8.36 -10.32 -6.20
CA LEU A 127 8.91 -10.49 -4.84
C LEU A 127 10.13 -9.61 -4.59
N ILE A 128 10.80 -9.11 -5.63
CA ILE A 128 11.88 -8.12 -5.52
C ILE A 128 11.39 -6.82 -4.85
N ALA A 129 10.08 -6.54 -4.87
CA ALA A 129 9.50 -5.38 -4.18
C ALA A 129 9.37 -5.57 -2.66
N VAL A 130 9.33 -6.81 -2.15
CA VAL A 130 9.07 -7.11 -0.73
C VAL A 130 10.04 -6.40 0.22
N PRO A 131 11.36 -6.33 -0.04
CA PRO A 131 12.28 -5.58 0.83
C PRO A 131 11.90 -4.10 1.04
N ALA A 132 11.11 -3.49 0.15
CA ALA A 132 10.67 -2.11 0.31
C ALA A 132 9.78 -1.90 1.55
N VAL A 133 9.18 -2.95 2.13
CA VAL A 133 8.44 -2.85 3.41
C VAL A 133 9.34 -2.37 4.56
N PHE A 134 10.66 -2.56 4.48
CA PHE A 134 11.59 -2.05 5.49
C PHE A 134 11.66 -0.53 5.51
N VAL A 135 11.38 0.16 4.38
CA VAL A 135 11.31 1.63 4.33
C VAL A 135 10.21 2.14 5.25
N ALA A 136 9.06 1.46 5.31
CA ALA A 136 7.98 1.80 6.23
C ALA A 136 8.41 1.71 7.71
N VAL A 137 9.15 0.64 8.06
CA VAL A 137 9.67 0.44 9.41
C VAL A 137 10.74 1.50 9.75
N TRP A 138 11.63 1.79 8.81
CA TRP A 138 12.68 2.80 8.95
C TRP A 138 12.10 4.21 9.15
N LEU A 139 11.09 4.61 8.36
CA LEU A 139 10.42 5.91 8.49
C LEU A 139 9.87 6.18 9.89
N VAL A 140 9.29 5.16 10.53
CA VAL A 140 8.76 5.28 11.89
C VAL A 140 9.90 5.34 12.93
N ARG A 141 11.00 4.60 12.69
CA ARG A 141 12.18 4.58 13.58
C ARG A 141 12.96 5.88 13.57
N GLU A 142 13.28 6.42 12.40
CA GLU A 142 13.99 7.71 12.25
C GLU A 142 13.25 8.82 12.99
N ARG A 143 11.94 8.94 12.74
CA ARG A 143 11.12 9.97 13.39
C ARG A 143 11.06 9.80 14.91
N ALA A 144 11.09 8.57 15.41
CA ALA A 144 11.18 8.31 16.84
C ALA A 144 12.53 8.78 17.42
N GLY A 145 13.64 8.59 16.71
CA GLY A 145 14.97 9.04 17.13
C GLY A 145 15.12 10.56 17.20
N HIS A 146 14.63 11.28 16.20
CA HIS A 146 14.66 12.75 16.17
C HIS A 146 13.89 13.40 17.35
N ARG A 147 12.83 12.76 17.85
CA ARG A 147 12.05 13.28 18.98
C ARG A 147 12.78 13.18 20.31
N VAL A 148 13.58 12.12 20.52
CA VAL A 148 14.34 11.90 21.75
C VAL A 148 15.45 12.95 21.90
N ILE A 149 16.09 13.34 20.79
CA ILE A 149 17.20 14.31 20.78
C ILE A 149 16.69 15.76 20.96
N GLY A 150 15.48 16.08 20.52
CA GLY A 150 14.90 17.43 20.69
C GLY A 150 14.54 17.78 22.14
N THR A 151 14.16 16.80 22.95
CA THR A 151 13.76 17.02 24.36
C THR A 151 14.93 17.28 25.30
N SER A 152 16.18 16.96 24.93
CA SER A 152 17.35 17.18 25.78
C SER A 152 17.98 18.58 25.66
N ARG A 153 17.52 19.41 24.71
CA ARG A 153 18.05 20.78 24.51
C ARG A 153 17.23 21.90 25.17
N VAL A 154 16.10 21.59 25.79
CA VAL A 154 15.20 22.61 26.38
C VAL A 154 15.41 22.76 27.91
N SER A 155 16.33 21.99 28.50
CA SER A 155 16.58 21.97 29.95
C SER A 155 17.97 22.45 30.36
N ALA A 156 18.58 23.38 29.60
CA ALA A 156 19.86 24.00 29.94
C ALA A 156 19.76 25.53 29.90
#